data_AF-A0A1S2JV22-F1
#
_entry.id   AF-A0A1S2JV22-F1
#
_cell.length_a   1.000
_cell.length_b   1.000
_cell.length_c   1.000
_cell.angle_alpha   90.00
_cell.angle_beta   90.00
_cell.angle_gamma   90.00
#
_symmetry.space_group_name_H-M   'P 1'
#
loop_
_entity.id
_entity.type
_entity.pdbx_description
1 polymer ?
#
loop_
_entity_poly.entity_id
_entity_poly.type
_entity_poly.pdbx_seq_one_letter_code
_entity_poly.pdbx_strand_id
1 'polypeptide(L)'
;MDITVLVVDWARLARVPAQDRLRVVQEAAYGDADADGDVVDGWMWPAAAERSWLGRYEFRGTLGSYKPHFWAAEGWEKVRGTVGGEARAALDEFLEGLVWWGPRADVDAEQVGPGVFPSLEGLWRSGPVIVRGPETVARLRRRWCEAGPGL
;
A
#
# COMPACT_ATOMS: atom_id res chain seq x y z
N MET A 1 -0.11 9.11 -15.16
CA MET A 1 0.49 8.44 -13.99
C MET A 1 -0.68 8.14 -13.09
N ASP A 2 -0.78 6.92 -12.60
CA ASP A 2 -1.97 6.40 -11.93
C ASP A 2 -1.52 5.74 -10.63
N ILE A 3 -2.41 5.65 -9.66
CA ILE A 3 -2.14 4.91 -8.42
C ILE A 3 -2.63 3.49 -8.64
N THR A 4 -1.74 2.52 -8.39
CA THR A 4 -2.05 1.10 -8.47
C THR A 4 -1.97 0.49 -7.07
N VAL A 5 -2.98 -0.30 -6.70
CA VAL A 5 -2.94 -1.15 -5.50
C VAL A 5 -2.83 -2.60 -5.94
N LEU A 6 -1.90 -3.33 -5.35
CA LEU A 6 -1.74 -4.77 -5.55
C LEU A 6 -2.11 -5.50 -4.27
N VAL A 7 -2.97 -6.50 -4.39
CA VAL A 7 -3.25 -7.48 -3.33
C VAL A 7 -2.72 -8.81 -3.77
N VAL A 8 -1.94 -9.44 -2.91
CA VAL A 8 -1.15 -10.63 -3.25
C VAL A 8 -1.40 -11.73 -2.24
N ASP A 9 -1.59 -12.96 -2.70
CA ASP A 9 -1.55 -14.14 -1.85
C ASP A 9 -0.14 -14.32 -1.25
N TRP A 10 -0.04 -13.99 0.04
CA TRP A 10 1.21 -14.09 0.78
C TRP A 10 1.75 -15.52 0.85
N ALA A 11 0.89 -16.54 0.95
CA ALA A 11 1.35 -17.93 1.07
C ALA A 11 2.09 -18.38 -0.19
N ARG A 12 1.75 -17.80 -1.35
CA ARG A 12 2.48 -17.99 -2.60
C ARG A 12 3.73 -17.12 -2.67
N LEU A 13 3.62 -15.82 -2.39
CA LEU A 13 4.76 -14.91 -2.47
C LEU A 13 5.88 -15.28 -1.50
N ALA A 14 5.55 -15.76 -0.31
CA ALA A 14 6.51 -16.16 0.71
C ALA A 14 7.42 -17.32 0.27
N ARG A 15 6.96 -18.16 -0.67
CA ARG A 15 7.76 -19.25 -1.27
C ARG A 15 8.80 -18.76 -2.27
N VAL A 16 8.63 -17.54 -2.80
CA VAL A 16 9.60 -16.90 -3.67
C VAL A 16 10.72 -16.30 -2.81
N PRO A 17 12.00 -16.51 -3.16
CA PRO A 17 13.13 -15.89 -2.46
C PRO A 17 12.96 -14.37 -2.39
N ALA A 18 13.31 -13.75 -1.26
CA ALA A 18 13.02 -12.33 -1.01
C ALA A 18 13.56 -11.40 -2.11
N GLN A 19 14.75 -11.71 -2.64
CA GLN A 19 15.39 -10.98 -3.74
C GLN A 19 14.61 -11.03 -5.08
N ASP A 20 13.80 -12.07 -5.30
CA ASP A 20 13.06 -12.28 -6.54
C ASP A 20 11.62 -11.77 -6.47
N ARG A 21 11.08 -11.55 -5.25
CA ARG A 21 9.66 -11.20 -5.05
C ARG A 21 9.24 -9.96 -5.81
N LEU A 22 10.05 -8.89 -5.79
CA LEU A 22 9.73 -7.64 -6.48
C LEU A 22 9.59 -7.86 -7.98
N ARG A 23 10.54 -8.59 -8.59
CA ARG A 23 10.51 -8.93 -10.02
C ARG A 23 9.28 -9.77 -10.36
N VAL A 24 9.02 -10.84 -9.60
CA VAL A 24 7.88 -11.74 -9.83
C VAL A 24 6.54 -11.02 -9.70
N VAL A 25 6.38 -10.12 -8.72
CA VAL A 25 5.15 -9.32 -8.56
C VAL A 25 4.94 -8.39 -9.75
N GLN A 26 5.98 -7.72 -10.22
CA GLN A 26 5.89 -6.83 -11.39
C GLN A 26 5.57 -7.61 -12.68
N GLU A 27 6.27 -8.72 -12.93
CA GLU A 27 6.00 -9.59 -14.08
C GLU A 27 4.57 -10.15 -14.04
N ALA A 28 4.06 -10.53 -12.86
CA ALA A 28 2.70 -11.04 -12.75
C ALA A 28 1.63 -9.94 -12.92
N ALA A 29 1.87 -8.74 -12.39
CA ALA A 29 0.93 -7.63 -12.48
C ALA A 29 0.86 -7.00 -13.88
N TYR A 30 1.92 -7.12 -14.69
CA TYR A 30 2.07 -6.35 -15.93
C TYR A 30 2.65 -7.11 -17.13
N GLY A 31 3.01 -8.39 -16.97
CA GLY A 31 3.90 -9.09 -17.90
C GLY A 31 3.28 -9.76 -19.12
N ASP A 32 2.00 -9.57 -19.44
CA ASP A 32 1.48 -9.90 -20.79
C ASP A 32 0.20 -9.10 -21.08
N ALA A 33 0.23 -8.30 -22.15
CA ALA A 33 -0.93 -7.83 -22.93
C ALA A 33 -1.98 -6.87 -22.32
N ASP A 34 -1.69 -6.15 -21.23
CA ASP A 34 -2.56 -5.03 -20.79
C ASP A 34 -2.27 -3.70 -21.54
N ALA A 35 -1.65 -3.78 -22.72
CA ALA A 35 -1.22 -2.60 -23.48
C ALA A 35 -2.33 -1.92 -24.30
N ASP A 36 -3.49 -2.56 -24.51
CA ASP A 36 -4.48 -2.07 -25.50
C ASP A 36 -5.95 -2.11 -25.03
N GLY A 37 -6.20 -2.45 -23.76
CA GLY A 37 -7.54 -2.38 -23.16
C GLY A 37 -7.72 -1.09 -22.39
N ASP A 38 -8.86 -0.42 -22.56
CA ASP A 38 -9.21 0.79 -21.81
C ASP A 38 -9.36 0.45 -20.32
N VAL A 39 -8.28 0.58 -19.53
CA VAL A 39 -8.17 0.14 -18.13
C VAL A 39 -9.20 0.86 -17.26
N VAL A 40 -10.41 0.33 -17.07
CA VAL A 40 -11.45 0.95 -16.24
C VAL A 40 -11.02 1.01 -14.77
N ASP A 41 -11.39 2.08 -14.05
CA ASP A 41 -11.22 2.14 -12.60
C ASP A 41 -11.85 0.90 -11.97
N GLY A 42 -11.09 0.20 -11.12
CA GLY A 42 -11.61 -0.99 -10.46
C GLY A 42 -10.61 -2.12 -10.26
N TRP A 43 -11.13 -3.20 -9.68
CA TRP A 43 -10.40 -4.46 -9.50
C TRP A 43 -10.29 -5.21 -10.82
N MET A 44 -9.07 -5.57 -11.16
CA MET A 44 -8.71 -6.47 -12.23
C MET A 44 -8.01 -7.69 -11.62
N TRP A 45 -8.49 -8.86 -12.02
CA TRP A 45 -7.87 -10.13 -11.71
C TRP A 45 -7.33 -10.71 -13.01
N PRO A 46 -6.07 -11.17 -13.06
CA PRO A 46 -5.54 -11.82 -14.23
C PRO A 46 -6.40 -13.02 -14.64
N ALA A 47 -6.79 -13.09 -15.92
CA ALA A 47 -7.60 -14.19 -16.44
C ALA A 47 -6.85 -15.53 -16.45
N ALA A 48 -5.52 -15.49 -16.56
CA ALA A 48 -4.68 -16.68 -16.49
C ALA A 48 -4.68 -17.24 -15.06
N ALA A 49 -5.05 -18.51 -14.91
CA ALA A 49 -5.10 -19.22 -13.62
C ALA A 49 -3.77 -19.13 -12.86
N GLU A 50 -2.66 -19.09 -13.60
CA GLU A 50 -1.30 -18.98 -13.05
C GLU A 50 -1.03 -17.64 -12.34
N ARG A 51 -1.83 -16.61 -12.62
CA ARG A 51 -1.72 -15.25 -12.09
C ARG A 51 -2.89 -14.86 -11.16
N SER A 52 -3.85 -15.76 -10.92
CA SER A 52 -5.02 -15.56 -10.04
C SER A 52 -4.73 -15.22 -8.56
N TRP A 53 -3.46 -15.36 -8.15
CA TRP A 53 -2.96 -15.07 -6.81
C TRP A 53 -2.67 -13.58 -6.57
N LEU A 54 -2.82 -12.75 -7.60
CA LEU A 54 -2.58 -11.32 -7.54
C LEU A 54 -3.80 -10.58 -8.10
N GLY A 55 -4.33 -9.63 -7.33
CA GLY A 55 -5.35 -8.69 -7.75
C GLY A 55 -4.76 -7.29 -7.89
N ARG A 56 -5.18 -6.55 -8.92
CA ARG A 56 -4.74 -5.18 -9.20
C ARG A 56 -5.95 -4.25 -9.14
N TYR A 57 -5.83 -3.12 -8.47
CA TYR A 57 -6.80 -2.02 -8.55
C TYR A 57 -6.11 -0.81 -9.16
N GLU A 58 -6.67 -0.24 -10.21
CA GLU A 58 -6.16 0.99 -10.83
C GLU A 58 -7.08 2.17 -10.52
N PHE A 59 -6.46 3.29 -10.13
CA PHE A 59 -7.11 4.59 -9.98
C PHE A 59 -6.65 5.52 -11.10
N ARG A 60 -7.45 5.66 -12.17
CA ARG A 60 -7.17 6.57 -13.28
C ARG A 60 -7.27 8.03 -12.87
N GLY A 61 -6.53 8.87 -13.60
CA GLY A 61 -6.67 10.33 -13.48
C GLY A 61 -6.13 10.90 -12.17
N THR A 62 -5.48 10.08 -11.35
CA THR A 62 -4.83 10.50 -10.10
C THR A 62 -3.52 11.25 -10.35
N LEU A 63 -3.09 11.32 -11.62
CA LEU A 63 -1.83 11.93 -12.08
C LEU A 63 -0.60 11.41 -11.31
N GLY A 64 -0.73 10.24 -10.66
CA GLY A 64 0.29 9.59 -9.84
C GLY A 64 0.80 10.46 -8.71
N SER A 65 0.01 11.47 -8.33
CA SER A 65 0.45 12.43 -7.33
C SER A 65 0.33 11.80 -5.96
N TYR A 66 1.44 11.76 -5.24
CA TYR A 66 1.45 11.39 -3.83
C TYR A 66 0.94 12.53 -2.92
N LYS A 67 0.78 13.74 -3.48
CA LYS A 67 0.33 14.93 -2.73
C LYS A 67 -0.96 14.72 -1.92
N PRO A 68 -2.03 14.06 -2.42
CA PRO A 68 -3.23 13.83 -1.63
C PRO A 68 -2.96 13.03 -0.34
N HIS A 69 -2.09 12.02 -0.41
CA HIS A 69 -1.69 11.20 0.75
C HIS A 69 -0.87 12.02 1.75
N PHE A 70 0.08 12.82 1.24
CA PHE A 70 0.81 13.78 2.04
C PHE A 70 -0.13 14.77 2.75
N TRP A 71 -1.11 15.33 2.04
CA TRP A 71 -2.07 16.26 2.63
C TRP A 71 -3.01 15.60 3.64
N ALA A 72 -3.35 14.32 3.46
CA ALA A 72 -4.10 13.57 4.45
C ALA A 72 -3.27 13.40 5.75
N ALA A 73 -1.99 13.07 5.63
CA ALA A 73 -1.07 12.98 6.76
C ALA A 73 -0.88 14.33 7.48
N GLU A 74 -0.69 15.41 6.72
CA GLU A 74 -0.62 16.78 7.25
C GLU A 74 -1.92 17.22 7.92
N GLY A 75 -3.06 16.87 7.33
CA GLY A 75 -4.38 17.13 7.89
C GLY A 75 -4.55 16.42 9.23
N TRP A 76 -4.15 15.15 9.31
CA TRP A 76 -4.13 14.39 10.55
C TRP A 76 -3.27 15.05 11.62
N GLU A 77 -2.03 15.46 11.30
CA GLU A 77 -1.13 16.11 12.26
C GLU A 77 -1.76 17.37 12.87
N LYS A 78 -2.52 18.14 12.08
CA LYS A 78 -3.19 19.36 12.54
C LYS A 78 -4.36 19.09 13.48
N VAL A 79 -5.10 17.99 13.29
CA VAL A 79 -6.34 17.72 14.03
C VAL A 79 -6.19 16.69 15.14
N ARG A 80 -5.16 15.83 15.13
CA ARG A 80 -4.99 14.76 16.11
C ARG A 80 -4.91 15.22 17.57
N GLY A 81 -4.59 16.49 17.80
CA GLY A 81 -4.63 17.13 19.13
C GLY A 81 -6.04 17.23 19.72
N THR A 82 -7.08 17.20 18.89
CA THR A 82 -8.49 17.35 19.31
C THR A 82 -9.23 16.02 19.41
N VAL A 83 -8.64 14.93 18.93
CA VAL A 83 -9.22 13.59 18.96
C VAL A 83 -8.94 12.92 20.31
N GLY A 84 -9.94 12.23 20.86
CA GLY A 84 -9.82 11.49 22.12
C GLY A 84 -8.71 10.44 22.08
N GLY A 85 -8.10 10.15 23.24
CA GLY A 85 -6.84 9.38 23.32
C GLY A 85 -6.86 8.01 22.64
N GLU A 86 -7.94 7.24 22.78
CA GLU A 86 -8.05 5.91 22.15
C GLU A 86 -8.19 6.00 20.62
N ALA A 87 -9.12 6.83 20.13
CA ALA A 87 -9.31 7.05 18.69
C ALA A 87 -8.07 7.67 18.04
N ARG A 88 -7.39 8.58 18.74
CA ARG A 88 -6.13 9.17 18.30
C ARG A 88 -5.05 8.11 18.17
N ALA A 89 -4.84 7.27 19.18
CA ALA A 89 -3.81 6.23 19.13
C ALA A 89 -4.07 5.22 18.01
N ALA A 90 -5.33 4.86 17.79
CA ALA A 90 -5.73 3.98 16.69
C ALA A 90 -5.46 4.61 15.31
N LEU A 91 -5.82 5.88 15.13
CA LEU A 91 -5.57 6.61 13.88
C LEU A 91 -4.09 6.90 13.63
N ASP A 92 -3.35 7.22 14.68
CA ASP A 92 -1.90 7.39 14.63
C ASP A 92 -1.26 6.13 14.05
N GLU A 93 -1.54 4.96 14.63
CA GLU A 93 -0.97 3.70 14.17
C GLU A 93 -1.46 3.29 12.77
N PHE A 94 -2.73 3.58 12.44
CA PHE A 94 -3.28 3.31 11.11
C PHE A 94 -2.60 4.15 10.02
N LEU A 95 -2.48 5.46 10.24
CA LEU A 95 -1.93 6.38 9.26
C LEU A 95 -0.41 6.27 9.17
N GLU A 96 0.29 5.99 10.27
CA GLU A 96 1.73 5.71 10.28
C GLU A 96 2.07 4.49 9.42
N GLY A 97 1.19 3.49 9.47
CA GLY A 97 1.28 2.33 8.60
C GLY A 97 1.00 2.61 7.12
N LEU A 98 0.60 3.80 6.70
CA LEU A 98 0.23 4.06 5.31
C LEU A 98 0.97 5.26 4.75
N VAL A 99 0.76 6.44 5.33
CA VAL A 99 1.09 7.72 4.67
C VAL A 99 1.64 8.76 5.60
N TRP A 100 1.69 8.52 6.92
CA TRP A 100 2.10 9.50 7.92
C TRP A 100 3.44 9.08 8.56
N TRP A 101 4.31 10.04 8.87
CA TRP A 101 5.66 9.79 9.39
C TRP A 101 5.71 9.69 10.91
N GLY A 102 4.54 9.70 11.56
CA GLY A 102 4.44 9.64 12.99
C GLY A 102 4.81 10.96 13.69
N PRO A 103 4.70 10.98 15.03
CA PRO A 103 5.03 12.16 15.84
C PRO A 103 6.55 12.41 15.96
N ARG A 104 7.37 11.45 15.52
CA ARG A 104 8.84 11.46 15.62
C ARG A 104 9.41 11.59 14.22
N ALA A 105 9.30 12.78 13.65
CA ALA A 105 9.72 13.10 12.28
C ALA A 105 11.23 12.97 12.03
N ASP A 106 12.02 12.66 13.06
CA ASP A 106 13.44 12.31 12.98
C ASP A 106 13.69 10.86 12.53
N VAL A 107 12.65 10.02 12.53
CA VAL A 107 12.68 8.66 12.00
C VAL A 107 11.70 8.59 10.83
N ASP A 108 12.21 8.43 9.62
CA ASP A 108 11.35 8.21 8.45
C ASP A 108 10.56 6.91 8.64
N ALA A 109 9.23 6.98 8.56
CA ALA A 109 8.39 5.80 8.61
C ALA A 109 8.71 4.90 7.41
N GLU A 110 9.17 3.67 7.67
CA GLU A 110 9.43 2.69 6.61
C GLU A 110 8.13 2.31 5.91
N GLN A 111 7.97 2.79 4.67
CA GLN A 111 6.81 2.46 3.85
C GLN A 111 6.91 1.04 3.27
N VAL A 112 8.07 0.39 3.36
CA VAL A 112 8.24 -1.02 3.01
C VAL A 112 8.30 -1.86 4.27
N GLY A 113 7.38 -2.81 4.41
CA GLY A 113 7.37 -3.74 5.53
C GLY A 113 8.63 -4.61 5.56
N PRO A 114 9.23 -4.84 6.75
CA PRO A 114 10.46 -5.59 6.87
C PRO A 114 10.30 -7.01 6.33
N GLY A 115 11.33 -7.49 5.62
CA GLY A 115 11.35 -8.86 5.09
C GLY A 115 10.40 -9.14 3.93
N VAL A 116 9.65 -8.15 3.42
CA VAL A 116 8.83 -8.32 2.21
C VAL A 116 9.69 -8.20 0.97
N PHE A 117 10.31 -7.03 0.76
CA PHE A 117 11.29 -6.77 -0.29
C PHE A 117 12.59 -6.26 0.35
N PRO A 118 13.76 -6.83 0.00
CA PRO A 118 15.04 -6.39 0.55
C PRO A 118 15.51 -5.06 -0.06
N SER A 119 15.03 -4.71 -1.25
CA SER A 119 15.29 -3.46 -1.95
C SER A 119 14.14 -3.17 -2.92
N LEU A 120 13.92 -1.88 -3.22
CA LEU A 120 13.05 -1.43 -4.31
C LEU A 120 13.84 -1.12 -5.59
N GLU A 121 15.14 -1.37 -5.61
CA GLU A 121 15.96 -1.28 -6.81
C GLU A 121 15.42 -2.24 -7.88
N GLY A 122 15.24 -1.74 -9.11
CA GLY A 122 14.60 -2.49 -10.19
C GLY A 122 13.06 -2.36 -10.24
N LEU A 123 12.48 -1.45 -9.45
CA LEU A 123 11.10 -1.03 -9.67
C LEU A 123 10.98 -0.31 -11.03
N TRP A 124 10.19 -0.89 -11.93
CA TRP A 124 10.00 -0.43 -13.30
C TRP A 124 9.30 0.94 -13.43
N ARG A 125 8.63 1.40 -12.38
CA ARG A 125 7.94 2.70 -12.29
C ARG A 125 8.51 3.50 -11.14
N SER A 126 8.85 4.76 -11.37
CA SER A 126 9.22 5.68 -10.30
C SER A 126 7.99 6.08 -9.48
N GLY A 127 8.16 6.27 -8.17
CA GLY A 127 7.10 6.77 -7.29
C GLY A 127 7.23 6.23 -5.86
N PRO A 128 6.47 6.82 -4.92
CA PRO A 128 6.39 6.28 -3.56
C PRO A 128 5.69 4.93 -3.56
N VAL A 129 6.21 4.01 -2.75
CA VAL A 129 5.70 2.64 -2.64
C VAL A 129 5.44 2.32 -1.18
N ILE A 130 4.23 1.83 -0.92
CA ILE A 130 3.82 1.33 0.40
C ILE A 130 3.61 -0.18 0.29
N VAL A 131 4.26 -0.93 1.17
CA VAL A 131 4.22 -2.39 1.23
C VAL A 131 3.99 -2.82 2.66
N ARG A 132 2.98 -3.67 2.88
CA ARG A 132 2.64 -4.21 4.20
C ARG A 132 2.46 -5.72 4.13
N GLY A 133 3.11 -6.42 5.07
CA GLY A 133 2.90 -7.85 5.28
C GLY A 133 1.54 -8.14 5.95
N PRO A 134 1.10 -9.40 5.95
CA PRO A 134 -0.22 -9.79 6.46
C PRO A 134 -0.48 -9.39 7.91
N GLU A 135 0.52 -9.52 8.79
CA GLU A 135 0.41 -9.18 10.20
C GLU A 135 0.16 -7.68 10.36
N THR A 136 0.90 -6.86 9.60
CA THR A 136 0.71 -5.41 9.61
C THR A 136 -0.64 -5.03 9.02
N VAL A 137 -1.06 -5.63 7.90
CA VAL A 137 -2.40 -5.37 7.31
C VAL A 137 -3.52 -5.73 8.30
N ALA A 138 -3.42 -6.87 8.97
CA ALA A 138 -4.40 -7.28 9.98
C ALA A 138 -4.44 -6.29 11.16
N ARG A 139 -3.27 -5.79 11.58
CA ARG A 139 -3.14 -4.76 12.61
C ARG A 139 -3.79 -3.44 12.18
N LEU A 140 -3.50 -2.95 10.97
CA LEU A 140 -4.08 -1.72 10.43
C LEU A 140 -5.60 -1.81 10.30
N ARG A 141 -6.12 -2.94 9.80
CA ARG A 141 -7.57 -3.18 9.76
C ARG A 141 -8.20 -3.06 11.15
N ARG A 142 -7.58 -3.68 12.16
CA ARG A 142 -8.07 -3.62 13.54
C ARG A 142 -8.10 -2.17 14.05
N ARG A 143 -7.02 -1.41 13.84
CA ARG A 143 -6.95 0.01 14.25
C ARG A 143 -7.99 0.88 13.57
N TRP A 144 -8.23 0.66 12.28
CA TRP A 144 -9.32 1.33 11.57
C TRP A 144 -10.68 1.05 12.22
N CYS A 145 -10.97 -0.21 12.56
CA CYS A 145 -12.22 -0.57 13.25
C CYS A 145 -12.33 0.02 14.66
N GLU A 146 -11.22 0.15 15.39
CA GLU A 146 -11.19 0.78 16.72
C GLU A 146 -11.40 2.30 16.66
N ALA A 147 -10.92 2.97 15.61
CA ALA A 147 -11.11 4.40 15.40
C ALA A 147 -12.55 4.75 14.98
N GLY A 148 -13.22 3.86 14.24
CA GLY A 148 -14.54 4.09 13.65
C GLY A 148 -15.63 4.63 14.59
N PRO A 149 -15.80 4.09 15.81
CA PRO A 149 -16.78 4.62 16.78
C PRO A 149 -16.53 6.05 17.28
N GLY A 150 -15.32 6.59 17.07
CA GLY A 150 -14.93 7.93 17.51
C GLY A 150 -14.70 8.95 16.37
N LEU A 151 -15.02 8.56 15.14
CA LEU A 151 -14.98 9.38 13.91
C LEU A 151 -16.41 9.69 13.45
#